data_AF-A0A137QKA1-F1
#
_entry.id   AF-A0A137QKA1-F1
#
_cell.length_a   1.000
_cell.length_b   1.000
_cell.length_c   1.000
_cell.angle_alpha   90.00
_cell.angle_beta   90.00
_cell.angle_gamma   90.00
#
_symmetry.space_group_name_H-M   'P 1'
#
loop_
_entity.id
_entity.type
_entity.pdbx_description
1 polymer ?
#
loop_
_entity_poly.entity_id
_entity_poly.type
_entity_poly.pdbx_seq_one_letter_code
_entity_poly.pdbx_strand_id
1 'polypeptide(L)'
;MLNSGALAVAVVRRQVMIVQAARTHTKRDKYLDVQTYSPFGDRVFLASEVPEARIAASDVLSVFDAPTDMETTPGLIELPPRAFSEYLAYSERQQRQLQDMWCAWTAKH
;
A
#
# COMPACT_ATOMS: atom_id res chain seq x y z
N MET A 1 6.14 -2.65 14.31
CA MET A 1 5.71 -1.29 14.71
C MET A 1 5.87 -0.44 13.48
N LEU A 2 4.90 0.41 13.19
CA LEU A 2 4.96 1.27 12.02
C LEU A 2 5.26 2.68 12.55
N ASN A 3 6.50 3.13 12.41
CA ASN A 3 6.91 4.43 12.92
C ASN A 3 6.28 5.55 12.07
N SER A 4 6.10 6.74 12.64
CA SER A 4 5.63 7.90 11.88
C SER A 4 6.49 8.12 10.64
N GLY A 5 5.86 8.30 9.48
CA GLY A 5 6.54 8.46 8.20
C GLY A 5 7.04 7.17 7.55
N ALA A 6 6.91 6.00 8.20
CA ALA A 6 7.29 4.72 7.61
C ALA A 6 6.39 4.37 6.42
N LEU A 7 6.99 3.82 5.36
CA LEU A 7 6.30 3.40 4.15
C LEU A 7 6.00 1.91 4.19
N ALA A 8 4.84 1.55 3.68
CA ALA A 8 4.36 0.18 3.65
C ALA A 8 3.50 -0.06 2.40
N VAL A 9 3.31 -1.34 2.07
CA VAL A 9 2.31 -1.79 1.12
C VAL A 9 1.11 -2.28 1.91
N ALA A 10 -0.08 -1.78 1.58
CA ALA A 10 -1.31 -2.20 2.25
C ALA A 10 -2.48 -2.30 1.26
N VAL A 11 -3.52 -3.02 1.67
CA VAL A 11 -4.78 -3.07 0.95
C VAL A 11 -5.68 -1.94 1.45
N VAL A 12 -5.95 -0.97 0.59
CA VAL A 12 -6.89 0.13 0.87
C VAL A 12 -8.04 0.01 -0.11
N ARG A 13 -9.28 -0.04 0.38
CA ARG A 13 -10.49 -0.19 -0.48
C ARG A 13 -10.37 -1.33 -1.50
N ARG A 14 -9.81 -2.48 -1.08
CA ARG A 14 -9.56 -3.68 -1.90
C ARG A 14 -8.49 -3.53 -2.99
N GLN A 15 -7.75 -2.42 -3.01
CA GLN A 15 -6.64 -2.17 -3.93
C GLN A 15 -5.31 -2.20 -3.17
N VAL A 16 -4.28 -2.78 -3.78
CA VAL A 16 -2.92 -2.72 -3.24
C VAL A 16 -2.39 -1.32 -3.49
N MET A 17 -1.99 -0.63 -2.43
CA MET A 17 -1.52 0.75 -2.47
C MET A 17 -0.28 0.92 -1.61
N ILE A 18 0.48 1.98 -1.90
CA ILE A 18 1.55 2.44 -1.04
C ILE A 18 0.94 3.34 0.03
N VAL A 19 1.32 3.12 1.27
CA VAL A 19 0.83 3.87 2.41
C VAL A 19 1.98 4.38 3.26
N GLN A 20 1.83 5.60 3.77
CA GLN A 20 2.76 6.20 4.73
C GLN A 20 2.07 6.34 6.08
N ALA A 21 2.75 5.96 7.16
CA ALA A 21 2.20 6.12 8.49
C ALA A 21 2.04 7.61 8.85
N ALA A 22 0.81 8.05 9.14
CA ALA A 22 0.56 9.43 9.56
C ALA A 22 1.04 9.70 10.99
N ARG A 23 1.21 8.64 11.79
CA ARG A 23 1.73 8.67 13.17
C ARG A 23 2.43 7.36 13.50
N THR A 24 3.14 7.34 14.62
CA THR A 24 3.73 6.10 15.15
C THR A 24 2.64 5.18 15.68
N HIS A 25 2.61 3.95 15.16
CA HIS A 25 1.69 2.88 15.55
C HIS A 25 2.42 1.71 16.21
N THR A 26 1.83 1.23 17.29
CA THR A 26 2.31 0.11 18.10
C THR A 26 1.72 -1.22 17.62
N LYS A 27 2.29 -2.35 18.06
CA LYS A 27 1.75 -3.69 17.72
C LYS A 27 0.34 -3.95 18.27
N ARG A 28 -0.15 -3.14 19.21
CA ARG A 28 -1.47 -3.29 19.82
C ARG A 28 -2.56 -2.51 19.07
N ASP A 29 -2.17 -1.66 18.13
CA ASP A 29 -3.11 -0.85 17.37
C ASP A 29 -3.84 -1.71 16.34
N LYS A 30 -5.16 -1.82 16.51
CA LYS A 30 -6.03 -2.55 15.59
C LYS A 30 -6.18 -1.84 14.24
N TYR A 31 -6.11 -0.52 14.27
CA TYR A 31 -6.29 0.34 13.10
C TYR A 31 -5.12 1.30 12.98
N LEU A 32 -4.71 1.56 11.75
CA LEU A 32 -3.60 2.41 11.40
C LEU A 32 -4.13 3.58 10.58
N ASP A 33 -3.78 4.80 11.00
CA ASP A 33 -4.03 6.01 10.23
C ASP A 33 -2.84 6.22 9.30
N VAL A 34 -3.11 6.24 8.00
CA VAL A 34 -2.10 6.26 6.95
C VAL A 34 -2.45 7.27 5.87
N GLN A 35 -1.42 7.83 5.24
CA GLN A 35 -1.55 8.54 3.98
C GLN A 35 -1.46 7.56 2.82
N THR A 36 -2.29 7.71 1.80
CA THR A 36 -2.34 6.74 0.69
C THR A 36 -1.86 7.33 -0.62
N TYR A 37 -1.18 6.50 -1.40
CA TYR A 37 -0.60 6.87 -2.67
C TYR A 37 -1.00 5.89 -3.77
N SER A 38 -1.47 6.46 -4.88
CA SER A 38 -1.89 5.75 -6.08
C SER A 38 -0.75 5.73 -7.11
N PRO A 39 -0.62 4.64 -7.91
CA PRO A 39 0.37 4.59 -8.97
C PRO A 39 0.08 5.66 -10.04
N PHE A 40 1.11 6.40 -10.44
CA PHE A 40 1.03 7.41 -11.51
C PHE A 40 1.90 7.04 -12.72
N GLY A 41 3.00 6.31 -12.50
CA GLY A 41 3.89 5.83 -13.55
C GLY A 41 4.83 4.76 -13.04
N ASP A 42 5.92 4.50 -13.77
CA ASP A 42 6.93 3.54 -13.36
C ASP A 42 7.61 4.00 -12.07
N ARG A 43 7.34 3.27 -10.98
CA ARG A 43 7.89 3.51 -9.63
C ARG A 43 7.47 4.82 -8.95
N VAL A 44 6.67 5.66 -9.62
CA VAL A 44 6.18 6.94 -9.11
C VAL A 44 4.72 6.81 -8.66
N PHE A 45 4.48 7.26 -7.44
CA PHE A 45 3.19 7.25 -6.79
C PHE A 45 2.80 8.66 -6.37
N LEU A 46 1.55 9.03 -6.58
CA LEU A 46 1.00 10.33 -6.18
C LEU A 46 0.03 10.15 -5.02
N ALA A 47 -0.14 11.19 -4.21
CA ALA A 47 -1.19 11.22 -3.20
C ALA A 47 -2.54 10.86 -3.84
N SER A 48 -3.23 9.90 -3.24
CA SER A 48 -4.53 9.46 -3.72
C SER A 48 -5.59 10.56 -3.53
N GLU A 49 -6.72 10.46 -4.24
CA GLU A 49 -7.92 11.26 -3.97
C GLU A 49 -8.44 11.09 -2.54
N VAL A 50 -8.04 9.99 -1.88
CA VAL A 50 -8.29 9.71 -0.47
C VAL A 50 -6.95 9.80 0.26
N PRO A 51 -6.40 11.00 0.46
CA PRO A 51 -5.02 11.16 0.94
C PRO A 51 -4.85 10.60 2.34
N GLU A 52 -5.91 10.58 3.17
CA GLU A 52 -5.90 9.97 4.50
C GLU A 52 -6.89 8.80 4.56
N ALA A 53 -6.41 7.65 5.04
CA ALA A 53 -7.22 6.46 5.24
C ALA A 53 -6.92 5.82 6.59
N ARG A 54 -7.95 5.19 7.16
CA ARG A 54 -7.83 4.35 8.35
C ARG A 54 -8.01 2.89 7.93
N ILE A 55 -6.94 2.11 8.03
CA ILE A 55 -6.90 0.70 7.62
C ILE A 55 -6.77 -0.22 8.83
N ALA A 56 -7.15 -1.49 8.69
CA ALA A 56 -6.86 -2.46 9.73
C ALA A 56 -5.37 -2.84 9.69
N ALA A 57 -4.78 -3.14 10.84
CA ALA A 57 -3.40 -3.60 10.88
C ALA A 57 -3.18 -4.92 10.09
N SER A 58 -4.24 -5.71 9.90
CA SER A 58 -4.25 -6.91 9.06
C SER A 58 -4.13 -6.64 7.57
N ASP A 59 -4.44 -5.41 7.13
CA ASP A 59 -4.44 -5.05 5.71
C ASP A 59 -3.04 -4.63 5.23
N VAL A 60 -2.07 -4.51 6.15
CA VAL A 60 -0.66 -4.25 5.84
C VAL A 60 -0.01 -5.53 5.34
N LEU A 61 0.52 -5.49 4.11
CA LEU A 61 1.14 -6.63 3.43
C LEU A 61 2.64 -6.71 3.69
N SER A 62 3.31 -5.56 3.64
CA SER A 62 4.74 -5.43 3.90
C SER A 62 5.04 -4.03 4.40
N VAL A 63 6.03 -3.91 5.28
CA VAL A 63 6.59 -2.62 5.69
C VAL A 63 7.96 -2.51 5.03
N PHE A 64 8.22 -1.42 4.33
CA PHE A 64 9.55 -1.22 3.77
C PHE A 64 10.49 -0.85 4.92
N ASP A 65 11.56 -1.63 5.05
CA ASP A 65 12.69 -1.23 5.88
C ASP A 65 13.20 0.09 5.33
N ALA A 66 13.00 1.18 6.08
CA ALA A 66 13.32 2.52 5.61
C ALA A 66 14.76 2.59 5.11
N PRO A 67 15.00 3.11 3.89
CA PRO A 67 16.32 3.59 3.54
C PRO A 67 16.31 5.04 3.07
N THR A 68 17.46 5.64 3.31
CA THR A 68 18.01 6.98 3.03
C THR A 68 17.70 7.59 1.64
N ASP A 69 17.06 6.86 0.73
CA ASP A 69 16.95 7.19 -0.70
C ASP A 69 15.49 7.27 -1.22
N MET A 70 14.49 7.28 -0.34
CA MET A 70 13.11 7.57 -0.77
C MET A 70 12.93 9.09 -0.86
N GLU A 71 12.93 9.63 -2.07
CA GLU A 71 12.60 11.04 -2.31
C GLU A 71 11.10 11.26 -2.11
N THR A 72 10.73 11.62 -0.90
CA THR A 72 9.38 12.09 -0.58
C THR A 72 9.29 13.57 -0.90
N THR A 73 8.82 13.89 -2.11
CA THR A 73 8.32 15.23 -2.42
C THR A 73 6.88 15.33 -1.87
N PRO A 74 6.41 16.48 -1.38
CA PRO A 74 5.02 16.61 -0.91
C PRO A 74 4.03 16.10 -1.97
N GLY A 75 3.32 15.01 -1.66
CA GLY A 75 2.34 14.39 -2.54
C GLY A 75 2.91 13.46 -3.64
N LEU A 76 4.23 13.22 -3.67
CA LEU A 76 4.87 12.30 -4.61
C LEU A 76 5.89 11.41 -3.91
N ILE A 77 5.82 10.11 -4.20
CA ILE A 77 6.75 9.11 -3.70
C ILE A 77 7.34 8.36 -4.89
N GLU A 78 8.66 8.38 -4.99
CA GLU A 78 9.39 7.45 -5.84
C GLU A 78 9.87 6.24 -5.02
N LEU A 79 9.52 5.04 -5.47
CA LEU A 79 9.99 3.81 -4.86
C LEU A 79 11.30 3.35 -5.50
N PRO A 80 12.28 2.90 -4.68
CA PRO A 80 13.42 2.16 -5.18
C PRO A 80 12.98 0.92 -5.96
N PRO A 81 13.77 0.46 -6.97
CA PRO A 81 13.41 -0.70 -7.79
C PRO A 81 13.05 -1.96 -6.99
N ARG A 82 13.73 -2.19 -5.86
CA ARG A 82 13.45 -3.33 -4.97
C ARG A 82 12.05 -3.23 -4.34
N ALA A 83 11.72 -2.09 -3.74
CA ALA A 83 10.41 -1.86 -3.13
C ALA A 83 9.27 -1.92 -4.17
N PHE A 84 9.53 -1.42 -5.38
CA PHE A 84 8.58 -1.51 -6.48
C PHE A 84 8.32 -2.95 -6.93
N SER A 85 9.37 -3.80 -6.99
CA SER A 85 9.20 -5.22 -7.33
C SER A 85 8.33 -5.97 -6.31
N GLU A 86 8.47 -5.64 -5.03
CA GLU A 86 7.62 -6.19 -3.97
C GLU A 86 6.17 -5.73 -4.13
N TYR A 87 5.95 -4.43 -4.35
CA TYR A 87 4.62 -3.88 -4.64
C TYR A 87 3.96 -4.59 -5.83
N LEU A 88 4.71 -4.79 -6.92
CA LEU A 88 4.21 -5.46 -8.13
C LEU A 88 3.76 -6.89 -7.80
N ALA A 89 4.57 -7.65 -7.07
CA ALA A 89 4.24 -9.02 -6.67
C ALA A 89 2.95 -9.09 -5.82
N TYR A 90 2.75 -8.13 -4.90
CA TYR A 90 1.51 -8.04 -4.13
C TYR A 90 0.31 -7.68 -5.00
N SER A 91 0.48 -6.72 -5.92
CA SER A 91 -0.57 -6.29 -6.84
C SER A 91 -1.02 -7.44 -7.75
N GLU A 92 -0.08 -8.16 -8.36
CA GLU A 92 -0.38 -9.32 -9.22
C GLU A 92 -1.12 -10.41 -8.45
N ARG A 93 -0.69 -10.70 -7.22
CA ARG A 93 -1.36 -11.69 -6.36
C ARG A 93 -2.80 -11.28 -6.05
N GLN A 94 -3.02 -10.01 -5.71
CA GLN A 94 -4.36 -9.48 -5.43
C GLN A 94 -5.25 -9.50 -6.68
N GLN A 95 -4.71 -9.12 -7.84
CA GLN A 95 -5.43 -9.16 -9.11
C GLN A 95 -5.87 -10.59 -9.47
N ARG A 96 -4.98 -11.58 -9.32
CA ARG A 96 -5.33 -13.00 -9.53
C ARG A 96 -6.46 -13.44 -8.60
N GLN A 97 -6.40 -13.12 -7.31
CA GLN A 97 -7.46 -13.47 -6.37
C GLN A 97 -8.82 -12.85 -6.75
N LEU A 98 -8.81 -11.59 -7.18
CA LEU A 98 -10.03 -10.92 -7.65
C LEU A 98 -10.55 -11.54 -8.95
N GLN A 99 -9.65 -11.89 -9.88
CA GLN A 99 -9.99 -12.56 -11.13
C GLN A 99 -10.58 -13.96 -10.88
N ASP A 100 -9.99 -14.76 -9.99
CA ASP A 100 -10.50 -16.09 -9.63
C ASP A 100 -11.89 -16.00 -9.01
N MET A 101 -12.09 -15.04 -8.11
CA MET A 101 -13.39 -14.79 -7.48
C MET A 101 -14.44 -14.35 -8.51
N TRP A 102 -14.04 -13.53 -9.49
CA TRP A 102 -14.89 -13.12 -10.60
C TRP A 102 -15.28 -14.31 -11.49
N CYS A 103 -14.31 -15.11 -11.93
CA CYS A 103 -14.54 -16.31 -12.75
C CYS A 103 -15.48 -17.30 -12.04
N ALA A 104 -15.27 -17.53 -10.73
CA ALA A 104 -16.11 -18.41 -9.92
C ALA A 104 -17.55 -17.89 -9.75
N TRP A 105 -17.72 -16.56 -9.71
CA TRP A 105 -19.04 -15.93 -9.67
C TRP A 105 -19.75 -16.06 -11.02
N THR A 106 -19.07 -15.76 -12.14
CA THR A 106 -19.64 -15.88 -13.48
C THR A 106 -19.95 -17.33 -13.87
N ALA A 107 -19.25 -18.32 -13.34
CA ALA A 107 -19.53 -19.74 -13.63
C ALA A 107 -20.78 -20.28 -12.90
N LYS A 108 -21.30 -19.54 -11.90
CA LYS A 108 -22.50 -19.90 -11.13
C LYS A 108 -23.77 -19.21 -11.63
N HIS A 109 -23.66 -18.30 -12.60
CA HIS A 109 -24.76 -17.57 -13.22
C HIS A 109 -24.79 -17.84 -14.72
#